data_AF-A0A9P8P2I2-F1
#
_entry.id   AF-A0A9P8P2I2-F1
#
_cell.length_a   1.000
_cell.length_b   1.000
_cell.length_c   1.000
_cell.angle_alpha   90.00
_cell.angle_beta   90.00
_cell.angle_gamma   90.00
#
_symmetry.space_group_name_H-M   'P 1'
#
loop_
_entity.id
_entity.type
_entity.pdbx_description
1 polymer ?
#
loop_
_entity_poly.entity_id
_entity_poly.type
_entity_poly.pdbx_seq_one_letter_code
_entity_poly.pdbx_strand_id
1 'polypeptide(L)'
;MLSFAFLLLCVPAWTLELVNVALTVDGIAGLPDAGAIALDAESKRIELEFDMTVGGNPVSSPPQQVSVVLTGDGVDSYHYPTVKGAEAKLTVPVAKLSPFIKQSPEIVVSVLTGDPDTEKNYFEPVGKLQAGLSARSRPARFGAKEEIVHQFGGLPKHVNPVISIIFIGGVVALTVGLFAGWTGVKAVNFDNLGKLPAGFTVQFLATLALIELIFVDYFLEASIFTTIFRTFVVGVVSVYLGSKVLRALHGLREAGKR
;
A
#
# COMPACT_ATOMS: atom_id res chain seq x y z
N MET A 1 52.82 -0.36 -28.01
CA MET A 1 51.55 -0.13 -28.75
C MET A 1 51.37 1.37 -28.87
N LEU A 2 51.36 1.86 -30.11
CA LEU A 2 51.52 3.26 -30.48
C LEU A 2 50.27 4.10 -30.15
N SER A 3 50.54 5.23 -29.51
CA SER A 3 49.86 6.53 -29.52
C SER A 3 48.66 6.70 -30.47
N PHE A 4 47.49 6.97 -29.87
CA PHE A 4 46.28 7.47 -30.54
C PHE A 4 46.19 9.03 -30.47
N ALA A 5 47.31 9.70 -30.17
CA ALA A 5 47.35 11.12 -29.84
C ALA A 5 47.84 12.04 -30.97
N PHE A 6 47.79 11.60 -32.24
CA PHE A 6 48.42 12.35 -33.34
C PHE A 6 47.59 12.43 -34.63
N LEU A 7 46.28 12.69 -34.50
CA LEU A 7 45.39 12.91 -35.65
C LEU A 7 44.37 14.05 -35.38
N LEU A 8 44.82 15.12 -34.73
CA LEU A 8 44.03 16.33 -34.43
C LEU A 8 44.77 17.63 -34.80
N LEU A 9 45.58 17.61 -35.87
CA LEU A 9 46.24 18.80 -36.40
C LEU A 9 46.00 18.90 -37.90
N CYS A 10 44.81 19.39 -38.24
CA CYS A 10 44.51 20.24 -39.41
C CYS A 10 42.98 20.40 -39.47
N VAL A 11 42.42 21.17 -38.53
CA VAL A 11 41.12 21.80 -38.77
C VAL A 11 41.43 22.99 -39.69
N PRO A 12 40.96 23.02 -40.95
CA PRO A 12 41.09 24.22 -41.76
C PRO A 12 40.40 25.37 -41.02
N ALA A 13 41.01 26.56 -41.05
CA ALA A 13 40.59 27.78 -40.34
C ALA A 13 39.26 28.39 -40.85
N TRP A 14 38.38 27.56 -41.41
CA TRP A 14 37.14 27.92 -42.12
C TRP A 14 36.03 26.93 -41.74
N THR A 15 35.90 26.61 -40.46
CA THR A 15 34.75 25.85 -39.96
C THR A 15 33.59 26.79 -39.69
N LEU A 16 32.35 26.31 -39.89
CA LEU A 16 31.15 27.06 -39.55
C LEU A 16 31.14 27.39 -38.05
N GLU A 17 31.05 28.68 -37.75
CA GLU A 17 30.94 29.22 -36.40
C GLU A 17 29.58 29.88 -36.24
N LEU A 18 28.94 29.62 -35.09
CA LEU A 18 27.71 30.29 -34.72
C LEU A 18 28.02 31.60 -34.01
N VAL A 19 27.48 32.71 -34.53
CA VAL A 19 27.61 34.05 -33.97
C VAL A 19 26.24 34.53 -33.52
N ASN A 20 26.20 35.43 -32.52
CA ASN A 20 24.96 35.98 -31.95
C ASN A 20 23.97 34.91 -31.46
N VAL A 21 24.47 33.84 -30.86
CA VAL A 21 23.61 32.77 -30.36
C VAL A 21 22.85 33.25 -29.12
N ALA A 22 21.55 33.43 -29.29
CA ALA A 22 20.63 33.84 -28.24
C ALA A 22 19.66 32.70 -27.93
N LEU A 23 19.85 32.08 -26.76
CA LEU A 23 18.88 31.15 -26.19
C LEU A 23 18.00 31.93 -25.20
N THR A 24 16.73 32.10 -25.54
CA THR A 24 15.76 32.82 -24.72
C THR A 24 14.61 31.91 -24.30
N VAL A 25 14.14 32.09 -23.07
CA VAL A 25 12.89 31.47 -22.60
C VAL A 25 11.93 32.61 -22.24
N ASP A 26 10.86 32.79 -23.01
CA ASP A 26 9.93 33.94 -22.92
C ASP A 26 10.64 35.31 -22.83
N GLY A 27 11.68 35.52 -23.64
CA GLY A 27 12.45 36.77 -23.69
C GLY A 27 13.50 36.96 -22.60
N ILE A 28 13.66 36.00 -21.67
CA ILE A 28 14.79 35.98 -20.72
C ILE A 28 15.97 35.29 -21.41
N ALA A 29 17.03 36.05 -21.69
CA ALA A 29 18.24 35.55 -22.33
C ALA A 29 19.12 34.77 -21.36
N GLY A 30 19.46 33.53 -21.71
CA GLY A 30 20.63 32.85 -21.18
C GLY A 30 21.74 32.92 -22.21
N LEU A 31 22.91 33.41 -21.77
CA LEU A 31 24.12 33.34 -22.57
C LEU A 31 24.56 31.87 -22.73
N PRO A 32 25.25 31.51 -23.82
CA PRO A 32 25.70 30.14 -24.08
C PRO A 32 26.61 29.54 -22.98
N ASP A 33 27.21 30.37 -22.13
CA ASP A 33 28.05 29.98 -20.98
C ASP A 33 27.45 30.30 -19.60
N ALA A 34 26.27 30.94 -19.53
CA ALA A 34 25.63 31.29 -18.26
C ALA A 34 24.68 30.18 -17.81
N GLY A 35 24.73 29.86 -16.52
CA GLY A 35 24.04 28.75 -15.85
C GLY A 35 22.63 28.43 -16.35
N ALA A 36 22.26 27.16 -16.21
CA ALA A 36 21.05 26.58 -16.79
C ALA A 36 19.77 27.39 -16.53
N ILE A 37 18.99 27.63 -17.59
CA ILE A 37 17.76 28.43 -17.54
C ILE A 37 16.60 27.57 -17.00
N ALA A 38 15.83 28.08 -16.04
CA ALA A 38 14.73 27.35 -15.43
C ALA A 38 13.43 27.36 -16.28
N LEU A 39 12.95 26.16 -16.62
CA LEU A 39 11.67 25.92 -17.27
C LEU A 39 10.63 25.56 -16.20
N ASP A 40 9.99 26.58 -15.61
CA ASP A 40 9.07 26.40 -14.48
C ASP A 40 7.60 26.21 -14.89
N ALA A 41 7.25 26.50 -16.15
CA ALA A 41 5.86 26.48 -16.61
C ALA A 41 5.71 25.97 -18.05
N GLU A 42 4.63 25.21 -18.31
CA GLU A 42 4.33 24.66 -19.64
C GLU A 42 3.89 25.72 -20.65
N SER A 43 3.51 26.91 -20.18
CA SER A 43 3.13 28.05 -21.02
C SER A 43 4.33 28.75 -21.66
N LYS A 44 5.56 28.49 -21.19
CA LYS A 44 6.76 29.15 -21.70
C LYS A 44 7.11 28.68 -23.11
N ARG A 45 7.82 29.53 -23.86
CA ARG A 45 8.38 29.23 -25.18
C ARG A 45 9.89 29.26 -25.12
N ILE A 46 10.51 28.23 -25.72
CA ILE A 46 11.94 28.18 -25.97
C ILE A 46 12.15 28.83 -27.33
N GLU A 47 12.93 29.89 -27.34
CA GLU A 47 13.32 30.65 -28.52
C GLU A 47 14.84 30.53 -28.69
N LEU A 48 15.26 30.17 -29.89
CA LEU A 48 16.66 30.09 -30.26
C LEU A 48 16.87 30.86 -31.56
N GLU A 49 17.74 31.86 -31.50
CA GLU A 49 18.17 32.67 -32.63
C GLU A 49 19.69 32.54 -32.74
N PHE A 50 20.18 32.28 -33.95
CA PHE A 50 21.62 32.22 -34.22
C PHE A 50 21.93 32.58 -35.67
N ASP A 51 23.10 33.17 -35.86
CA ASP A 51 23.64 33.50 -37.17
C ASP A 51 24.74 32.50 -37.53
N MET A 52 24.71 32.01 -38.76
CA MET A 52 25.73 31.10 -39.28
C MET A 52 26.79 31.89 -40.04
N THR A 53 28.06 31.75 -39.64
CA THR A 53 29.20 32.36 -40.32
C THR A 53 30.25 31.32 -40.67
N VAL A 54 30.97 31.52 -41.78
CA VAL A 54 32.12 30.69 -42.18
C VAL A 54 33.30 31.64 -42.37
N GLY A 55 34.35 31.48 -41.57
CA GLY A 55 35.51 32.38 -41.60
C GLY A 55 35.17 33.86 -41.32
N GLY A 56 34.17 34.12 -40.47
CA GLY A 56 33.72 35.47 -40.09
C GLY A 56 32.78 36.17 -41.09
N ASN A 57 32.45 35.54 -42.22
CA ASN A 57 31.48 36.06 -43.19
C ASN A 57 30.14 35.31 -43.09
N PRO A 58 29.00 35.99 -43.31
CA PRO A 58 27.69 35.34 -43.33
C PRO A 58 27.62 34.30 -44.45
N VAL A 59 27.04 33.14 -44.15
CA VAL A 59 26.94 32.04 -45.12
C VAL A 59 26.07 32.46 -46.32
N SER A 60 26.63 32.36 -47.53
CA SER A 60 25.94 32.73 -48.77
C SER A 60 24.79 31.78 -49.14
N SER A 61 24.86 30.51 -48.71
CA SER A 61 23.80 29.51 -48.92
C SER A 61 23.64 28.63 -47.68
N PRO A 62 22.44 28.57 -47.07
CA PRO A 62 22.23 27.84 -45.83
C PRO A 62 22.54 26.34 -46.01
N PRO A 63 23.01 25.66 -44.95
CA PRO A 63 23.25 24.21 -44.98
C PRO A 63 21.98 23.43 -45.33
N GLN A 64 22.13 22.29 -46.01
CA GLN A 64 20.99 21.42 -46.37
C GLN A 64 20.20 20.92 -45.15
N GLN A 65 20.88 20.63 -44.05
CA GLN A 65 20.28 20.23 -42.79
C GLN A 65 20.64 21.24 -41.70
N VAL A 66 19.62 21.81 -41.06
CA VAL A 66 19.75 22.57 -39.82
C VAL A 66 18.70 22.05 -38.86
N SER A 67 19.14 21.56 -37.70
CA SER A 67 18.25 21.04 -36.67
C SER A 67 18.77 21.37 -35.29
N VAL A 68 17.86 21.69 -34.38
CA VAL A 68 18.14 21.86 -32.96
C VAL A 68 17.74 20.58 -32.25
N VAL A 69 18.68 20.00 -31.54
CA VAL A 69 18.50 18.76 -30.78
C VAL A 69 18.33 19.14 -29.31
N LEU A 70 17.20 18.74 -28.73
CA LEU A 70 16.98 18.80 -27.29
C LEU A 70 17.19 17.40 -26.72
N THR A 71 18.17 17.26 -25.84
CA THR A 71 18.56 15.98 -25.23
C THR A 71 18.20 15.96 -23.76
N GLY A 72 17.41 14.98 -23.31
CA GLY A 72 17.05 14.79 -21.90
C GLY A 72 17.00 13.30 -21.52
N ASP A 73 17.73 12.90 -20.47
CA ASP A 73 17.79 11.53 -19.93
C ASP A 73 17.98 10.43 -21.02
N GLY A 74 18.83 10.71 -22.02
CA GLY A 74 19.12 9.81 -23.15
C GLY A 74 18.06 9.76 -24.24
N VAL A 75 17.10 10.69 -24.25
CA VAL A 75 16.09 10.88 -25.29
C VAL A 75 16.34 12.17 -26.05
N ASP A 76 16.42 12.05 -27.38
CA ASP A 76 16.65 13.18 -28.28
C ASP A 76 15.33 13.58 -28.97
N SER A 77 15.06 14.88 -29.04
CA SER A 77 14.04 15.44 -29.95
C SER A 77 14.64 16.43 -30.91
N TYR A 78 14.31 16.25 -32.18
CA TYR A 78 14.76 17.11 -33.27
C TYR A 78 13.71 18.18 -33.59
N HIS A 79 14.15 19.42 -33.68
CA HIS A 79 13.33 20.56 -34.09
C HIS A 79 14.01 21.31 -35.24
N TYR A 80 13.22 21.71 -36.24
CA TYR A 80 13.74 22.37 -37.43
C TYR A 80 13.46 23.88 -37.36
N PRO A 81 14.49 24.74 -37.35
CA PRO A 81 14.33 26.20 -37.38
C PRO A 81 13.82 26.67 -38.75
N THR A 82 13.23 27.86 -38.76
CA THR A 82 12.99 28.60 -40.01
C THR A 82 14.26 29.34 -40.38
N VAL A 83 14.87 28.99 -41.51
CA VAL A 83 16.14 29.58 -41.98
C VAL A 83 15.86 30.61 -43.08
N LYS A 84 16.42 31.82 -42.94
CA LYS A 84 16.36 32.90 -43.94
C LYS A 84 17.76 33.41 -44.21
N GLY A 85 18.42 32.87 -45.25
CA GLY A 85 19.80 33.21 -45.55
C GLY A 85 20.76 32.67 -44.49
N ALA A 86 21.46 33.56 -43.78
CA ALA A 86 22.40 33.21 -42.71
C ALA A 86 21.74 33.13 -41.32
N GLU A 87 20.52 33.64 -41.16
CA GLU A 87 19.80 33.69 -39.88
C GLU A 87 18.88 32.48 -39.72
N ALA A 88 18.90 31.86 -38.54
CA ALA A 88 17.99 30.77 -38.18
C ALA A 88 17.21 31.10 -36.90
N LYS A 89 15.89 30.94 -36.96
CA LYS A 89 15.00 31.17 -35.83
C LYS A 89 14.16 29.94 -35.51
N LEU A 90 14.18 29.52 -34.26
CA LEU A 90 13.35 28.45 -33.72
C LEU A 90 12.49 28.96 -32.57
N THR A 91 11.19 28.62 -32.61
CA THR A 91 10.27 28.85 -31.48
C THR A 91 9.54 27.56 -31.16
N VAL A 92 9.89 26.93 -30.04
CA VAL A 92 9.25 25.70 -29.55
C VAL A 92 8.45 26.00 -28.28
N PRO A 93 7.11 25.89 -28.32
CA PRO A 93 6.32 25.97 -27.09
C PRO A 93 6.59 24.74 -26.21
N VAL A 94 6.86 24.95 -24.93
CA VAL A 94 7.14 23.88 -23.96
C VAL A 94 5.98 22.89 -23.91
N ALA A 95 4.74 23.34 -24.06
CA ALA A 95 3.56 22.49 -24.16
C ALA A 95 3.67 21.37 -25.21
N LYS A 96 4.33 21.62 -26.36
CA LYS A 96 4.49 20.64 -27.46
C LYS A 96 5.69 19.71 -27.28
N LEU A 97 6.53 19.91 -26.27
CA LEU A 97 7.63 19.00 -25.97
C LEU A 97 7.09 17.65 -25.52
N SER A 98 7.87 16.60 -25.80
CA SER A 98 7.53 15.25 -25.35
C SER A 98 7.51 15.22 -23.81
N PRO A 99 6.63 14.43 -23.20
CA PRO A 99 6.58 14.29 -21.74
C PRO A 99 7.88 13.74 -21.15
N PHE A 100 8.71 13.04 -21.95
CA PHE A 100 10.01 12.50 -21.53
C PHE A 100 11.06 13.60 -21.32
N ILE A 101 11.15 14.53 -22.27
CA ILE A 101 12.09 15.64 -22.18
C ILE A 101 11.67 16.60 -21.06
N LYS A 102 10.36 16.83 -20.89
CA LYS A 102 9.82 17.61 -19.77
C LYS A 102 10.15 17.03 -18.37
N GLN A 103 10.31 15.71 -18.27
CA GLN A 103 10.63 15.03 -17.00
C GLN A 103 12.13 14.97 -16.72
N SER A 104 12.96 15.33 -17.69
CA SER A 104 14.41 15.26 -17.57
C SER A 104 14.89 16.42 -16.67
N PRO A 105 15.73 16.17 -15.65
CA PRO A 105 16.18 17.22 -14.74
C PRO A 105 16.99 18.31 -15.46
N GLU A 106 17.66 17.93 -16.53
CA GLU A 106 18.47 18.80 -17.38
C GLU A 106 18.18 18.46 -18.84
N ILE A 107 18.00 19.49 -19.66
CA ILE A 107 17.81 19.41 -21.10
C ILE A 107 18.97 20.16 -21.76
N VAL A 108 19.77 19.45 -22.56
CA VAL A 108 20.86 20.06 -23.33
C VAL A 108 20.35 20.45 -24.70
N VAL A 109 20.52 21.72 -25.07
CA VAL A 109 20.19 22.27 -26.39
C VAL A 109 21.44 22.25 -27.24
N SER A 110 21.44 21.50 -28.33
CA SER A 110 22.56 21.44 -29.28
C SER A 110 22.09 21.83 -30.68
N VAL A 111 22.95 22.49 -31.45
CA VAL A 111 22.67 22.83 -32.84
C VAL A 111 23.46 21.86 -33.72
N LEU A 112 22.74 21.20 -34.63
CA LEU A 112 23.28 20.27 -35.62
C LEU A 112 23.04 20.86 -37.02
N THR A 113 24.13 21.10 -37.74
CA THR A 113 24.12 21.49 -39.15
C THR A 113 24.85 20.44 -40.00
N GLY A 114 24.33 20.18 -41.19
CA GLY A 114 24.85 19.19 -42.11
C GLY A 114 24.71 19.62 -43.57
N ASP A 115 25.80 19.52 -44.33
CA ASP A 115 25.83 19.77 -45.77
C ASP A 115 26.83 18.80 -46.43
N PRO A 116 26.64 18.44 -47.72
CA PRO A 116 27.70 17.82 -48.51
C PRO A 116 29.04 18.57 -48.46
N ASP A 117 28.98 19.90 -48.29
CA ASP A 117 30.15 20.72 -48.00
C ASP A 117 30.58 20.58 -46.52
N THR A 118 31.74 19.96 -46.29
CA THR A 118 32.20 19.61 -44.94
C THR A 118 32.53 20.83 -44.10
N GLU A 119 32.82 21.98 -44.72
CA GLU A 119 33.08 23.25 -44.02
C GLU A 119 31.83 23.79 -43.30
N LYS A 120 30.63 23.31 -43.70
CA LYS A 120 29.34 23.70 -43.14
C LYS A 120 28.77 22.71 -42.11
N ASN A 121 29.55 21.69 -41.73
CA ASN A 121 29.14 20.72 -40.71
C ASN A 121 29.53 21.23 -39.32
N TYR A 122 28.54 21.37 -38.44
CA TYR A 122 28.75 21.84 -37.07
C TYR A 122 27.80 21.14 -36.10
N PHE A 123 28.34 20.69 -34.97
CA PHE A 123 27.58 20.09 -33.87
C PHE A 123 28.17 20.48 -32.52
N GLU A 124 27.51 21.40 -31.82
CA GLU A 124 27.92 21.80 -30.47
C GLU A 124 26.71 22.09 -29.55
N PRO A 125 26.87 21.88 -28.24
CA PRO A 125 25.89 22.29 -27.25
C PRO A 125 25.90 23.81 -27.09
N VAL A 126 24.73 24.41 -27.26
CA VAL A 126 24.51 25.87 -27.21
C VAL A 126 24.03 26.34 -25.84
N GLY A 127 23.42 25.45 -25.05
CA GLY A 127 22.98 25.80 -23.71
C GLY A 127 22.30 24.67 -22.96
N LYS A 128 22.04 24.91 -21.68
CA LYS A 128 21.39 23.95 -20.77
C LYS A 128 20.12 24.57 -20.20
N LEU A 129 19.05 23.77 -20.14
CA LEU A 129 17.78 24.15 -19.53
C LEU A 129 17.50 23.20 -18.36
N GLN A 130 17.09 23.73 -17.22
CA GLN A 130 16.61 22.93 -16.08
C GLN A 130 15.10 22.78 -16.18
N ALA A 131 14.59 21.55 -16.29
CA ALA A 131 13.15 21.33 -16.29
C ALA A 131 12.64 21.20 -14.85
N GLY A 132 11.91 22.22 -14.37
CA GLY A 132 11.20 22.20 -13.09
C GLY A 132 9.77 21.65 -13.20
N LEU A 133 9.43 21.03 -14.34
CA LEU A 133 8.07 20.59 -14.65
C LEU A 133 7.76 19.31 -13.88
N SER A 134 6.64 19.32 -13.15
CA SER A 134 6.25 18.27 -12.21
C SER A 134 6.41 16.87 -12.79
N ALA A 135 7.24 16.05 -12.13
CA ALA A 135 7.56 14.69 -12.50
C ALA A 135 6.29 13.83 -12.56
N ARG A 136 5.76 13.63 -13.78
CA ARG A 136 4.73 12.62 -14.00
C ARG A 136 5.37 11.25 -13.81
N SER A 137 4.63 10.32 -13.20
CA SER A 137 5.12 8.96 -12.92
C SER A 137 5.79 8.36 -14.17
N ARG A 138 7.04 7.91 -14.02
CA ARG A 138 7.78 7.23 -15.10
C ARG A 138 6.89 6.15 -15.71
N PRO A 139 6.92 5.97 -17.04
CA PRO A 139 6.09 4.96 -17.70
C PRO A 139 6.37 3.59 -17.10
N ALA A 140 5.31 2.83 -16.87
CA ALA A 140 5.40 1.48 -16.35
C ALA A 140 6.27 0.65 -17.30
N ARG A 141 7.48 0.29 -16.85
CA ARG A 141 8.38 -0.61 -17.57
C ARG A 141 7.99 -2.05 -17.24
N PHE A 142 8.21 -2.95 -18.19
CA PHE A 142 8.11 -4.38 -17.92
C PHE A 142 9.30 -4.79 -17.03
N GLY A 143 9.05 -4.87 -15.73
CA GLY A 143 10.00 -5.28 -14.71
C GLY A 143 9.29 -6.05 -13.59
N ALA A 144 10.06 -6.63 -12.69
CA ALA A 144 9.51 -7.25 -11.50
C ALA A 144 8.72 -6.21 -10.70
N LYS A 145 7.47 -6.53 -10.37
CA LYS A 145 6.64 -5.71 -9.48
C LYS A 145 7.05 -5.96 -8.04
N GLU A 146 6.76 -5.00 -7.18
CA GLU A 146 6.93 -5.16 -5.74
C GLU A 146 6.08 -6.33 -5.21
N GLU A 147 6.62 -7.03 -4.22
CA GLU A 147 5.94 -8.16 -3.58
C GLU A 147 4.73 -7.67 -2.77
N ILE A 148 3.60 -8.36 -2.92
CA ILE A 148 2.38 -8.05 -2.17
C ILE A 148 2.40 -8.85 -0.87
N VAL A 149 2.63 -8.17 0.25
CA VAL A 149 2.57 -8.77 1.59
C VAL A 149 1.19 -8.57 2.19
N HIS A 150 0.49 -9.67 2.51
CA HIS A 150 -0.79 -9.61 3.19
C HIS A 150 -0.60 -9.24 4.68
N GLN A 151 -1.30 -8.19 5.13
CA GLN A 151 -1.31 -7.79 6.53
C GLN A 151 -2.51 -8.40 7.24
N PHE A 152 -2.26 -9.37 8.11
CA PHE A 152 -3.31 -9.95 8.95
C PHE A 152 -3.79 -8.97 10.01
N GLY A 153 -5.08 -9.06 10.36
CA GLY A 153 -5.62 -8.34 11.50
C GLY A 153 -4.88 -8.70 12.79
N GLY A 154 -4.65 -7.71 13.65
CA GLY A 154 -4.05 -7.94 14.96
C GLY A 154 -4.92 -8.85 15.84
N LEU A 155 -4.27 -9.63 16.69
CA LEU A 155 -4.97 -10.46 17.67
C LEU A 155 -5.79 -9.57 18.63
N PRO A 156 -7.00 -10.00 19.04
CA PRO A 156 -7.79 -9.28 20.02
C PRO A 156 -7.04 -9.23 21.37
N LYS A 157 -7.16 -8.11 22.08
CA LYS A 157 -6.54 -7.94 23.40
C LYS A 157 -7.36 -8.69 24.45
N HIS A 158 -6.71 -9.58 25.21
CA HIS A 158 -7.31 -10.28 26.35
C HIS A 158 -7.12 -9.49 27.66
N VAL A 159 -7.98 -9.74 28.63
CA VAL A 159 -7.91 -9.15 29.99
C VAL A 159 -6.79 -9.78 30.82
N ASN A 160 -6.33 -9.06 31.85
CA ASN A 160 -5.33 -9.57 32.79
C ASN A 160 -5.91 -10.79 33.57
N PRO A 161 -5.25 -11.96 33.56
CA PRO A 161 -5.72 -13.17 34.23
C PRO A 161 -6.01 -12.99 35.72
N VAL A 162 -5.29 -12.11 36.41
CA VAL A 162 -5.49 -11.84 37.83
C VAL A 162 -6.88 -11.29 38.10
N ILE A 163 -7.38 -10.40 37.23
CA ILE A 163 -8.72 -9.83 37.36
C ILE A 163 -9.76 -10.94 37.21
N SER A 164 -9.63 -11.79 36.19
CA SER A 164 -10.54 -12.92 35.98
C SER A 164 -10.59 -13.88 37.17
N ILE A 165 -9.44 -14.20 37.78
CA ILE A 165 -9.37 -15.07 38.97
C ILE A 165 -10.10 -14.46 40.17
N ILE A 166 -9.96 -13.15 40.40
CA ILE A 166 -10.66 -12.46 41.49
C ILE A 166 -12.18 -12.57 41.30
N PHE A 167 -12.69 -12.38 40.09
CA PHE A 167 -14.12 -12.51 39.81
C PHE A 167 -14.62 -13.94 39.99
N ILE A 168 -13.86 -14.94 39.53
CA ILE A 168 -14.19 -16.36 39.76
C ILE A 168 -14.24 -16.65 41.27
N GLY A 169 -13.25 -16.16 42.03
CA GLY A 169 -13.24 -16.28 43.49
C GLY A 169 -14.44 -15.62 44.15
N GLY A 170 -14.86 -14.45 43.67
CA GLY A 170 -16.07 -13.76 44.12
C GLY A 170 -17.34 -14.57 43.87
N VAL A 171 -17.50 -15.17 42.68
CA VAL A 171 -18.65 -16.03 42.37
C VAL A 171 -18.68 -17.25 43.29
N VAL A 172 -17.54 -17.93 43.48
CA VAL A 172 -17.43 -19.08 44.39
C VAL A 172 -17.78 -18.68 45.82
N ALA A 173 -17.26 -17.54 46.30
CA ALA A 173 -17.54 -17.03 47.64
C ALA A 173 -19.04 -16.73 47.84
N LEU A 174 -19.70 -16.14 46.85
CA LEU A 174 -21.14 -15.90 46.87
C LEU A 174 -21.94 -17.21 46.89
N THR A 175 -21.55 -18.20 46.09
CA THR A 175 -22.18 -19.53 46.10
C THR A 175 -22.03 -20.22 47.45
N VAL A 176 -20.84 -20.18 48.07
CA VAL A 176 -20.63 -20.69 49.43
C VAL A 176 -21.47 -19.92 50.44
N GLY A 177 -21.51 -18.59 50.33
CA GLY A 177 -22.34 -17.72 51.16
C GLY A 177 -23.83 -18.05 51.07
N LEU A 178 -24.32 -18.41 49.88
CA LEU A 178 -25.71 -18.87 49.68
C LEU A 178 -25.99 -20.16 50.45
N PHE A 179 -25.11 -21.18 50.32
CA PHE A 179 -25.27 -22.43 51.07
C PHE A 179 -25.18 -22.21 52.59
N ALA A 180 -24.23 -21.39 53.04
CA ALA A 180 -24.11 -21.01 54.44
C ALA A 180 -25.38 -20.28 54.94
N GLY A 181 -25.92 -19.36 54.15
CA GLY A 181 -27.16 -18.66 54.45
C GLY A 181 -28.36 -19.60 54.60
N TRP A 182 -28.51 -20.57 53.70
CA TRP A 182 -29.55 -21.60 53.79
C TRP A 182 -29.47 -22.42 55.08
N THR A 183 -28.25 -22.79 55.50
CA THR A 183 -28.04 -23.50 56.77
C THR A 183 -28.26 -22.62 57.99
N GLY A 184 -27.82 -21.35 57.95
CA GLY A 184 -27.92 -20.40 59.05
C GLY A 184 -29.37 -19.99 59.37
N VAL A 185 -30.21 -19.85 58.34
CA VAL A 185 -31.65 -19.54 58.50
C VAL A 185 -32.47 -20.80 58.79
N LYS A 186 -31.85 -21.99 58.84
CA LYS A 186 -32.54 -23.30 58.90
C LYS A 186 -33.61 -23.45 57.81
N ALA A 187 -33.37 -22.84 56.66
CA ALA A 187 -34.29 -22.87 55.52
C ALA A 187 -34.32 -24.26 54.85
N VAL A 188 -33.30 -25.09 55.10
CA VAL A 188 -33.18 -26.45 54.59
C VAL A 188 -33.53 -27.44 55.71
N ASN A 189 -34.52 -28.28 55.47
CA ASN A 189 -34.90 -29.37 56.36
C ASN A 189 -34.80 -30.73 55.63
N PHE A 190 -34.10 -31.69 56.23
CA PHE A 190 -33.95 -33.06 55.73
C PHE A 190 -34.72 -34.12 56.56
N ASP A 191 -35.52 -33.73 57.54
CA ASP A 191 -36.26 -34.63 58.46
C ASP A 191 -37.20 -35.61 57.73
N ASN A 192 -37.62 -35.25 56.52
CA ASN A 192 -38.55 -36.06 55.71
C ASN A 192 -37.86 -36.98 54.71
N LEU A 193 -36.52 -36.93 54.60
CA LEU A 193 -35.77 -37.75 53.66
C LEU A 193 -35.92 -39.25 53.97
N GLY A 194 -36.00 -39.62 55.26
CA GLY A 194 -36.19 -40.99 55.72
C GLY A 194 -37.63 -41.54 55.59
N LYS A 195 -38.60 -40.68 55.27
CA LYS A 195 -40.02 -41.07 55.11
C LYS A 195 -40.37 -41.44 53.66
N LEU A 196 -39.47 -41.14 52.72
CA LEU A 196 -39.60 -41.46 51.30
C LEU A 196 -39.02 -42.85 51.00
N PRO A 197 -39.43 -43.50 49.90
CA PRO A 197 -38.85 -44.76 49.47
C PRO A 197 -37.38 -44.58 49.06
N ALA A 198 -36.46 -44.84 50.00
CA ALA A 198 -35.03 -44.54 49.87
C ALA A 198 -34.41 -45.02 48.56
N GLY A 199 -34.75 -46.23 48.09
CA GLY A 199 -34.25 -46.76 46.82
C GLY A 199 -34.61 -45.88 45.61
N PHE A 200 -35.89 -45.56 45.44
CA PHE A 200 -36.34 -44.71 44.32
C PHE A 200 -35.86 -43.26 44.46
N THR A 201 -35.80 -42.73 45.69
CA THR A 201 -35.32 -41.36 45.94
C THR A 201 -33.85 -41.19 45.60
N VAL A 202 -32.99 -42.12 46.03
CA VAL A 202 -31.55 -42.09 45.70
C VAL A 202 -31.34 -42.26 44.19
N GLN A 203 -32.05 -43.19 43.56
CA GLN A 203 -31.96 -43.38 42.11
C GLN A 203 -32.43 -42.13 41.34
N PHE A 204 -33.49 -41.47 41.77
CA PHE A 204 -33.97 -40.24 41.15
C PHE A 204 -32.93 -39.10 41.27
N LEU A 205 -32.38 -38.88 42.47
CA LEU A 205 -31.32 -37.88 42.67
C LEU A 205 -30.06 -38.22 41.86
N ALA A 206 -29.69 -39.49 41.76
CA ALA A 206 -28.59 -39.95 40.92
C ALA A 206 -28.84 -39.66 39.44
N THR A 207 -30.08 -39.85 38.94
CA THR A 207 -30.41 -39.49 37.55
C THR A 207 -30.37 -37.99 37.30
N LEU A 208 -30.73 -37.14 38.28
CA LEU A 208 -30.57 -35.69 38.16
C LEU A 208 -29.09 -35.30 38.11
N ALA A 209 -28.26 -35.84 39.01
CA ALA A 209 -26.81 -35.62 38.99
C ALA A 209 -26.17 -36.10 37.68
N LEU A 210 -26.63 -37.23 37.13
CA LEU A 210 -26.15 -37.77 35.86
C LEU A 210 -26.52 -36.87 34.67
N ILE A 211 -27.70 -36.26 34.67
CA ILE A 211 -28.08 -35.27 33.65
C ILE A 211 -27.15 -34.06 33.71
N GLU A 212 -26.85 -33.53 34.89
CA GLU A 212 -25.89 -32.42 35.05
C GLU A 212 -24.49 -32.81 34.54
N LEU A 213 -24.02 -34.03 34.84
CA LEU A 213 -22.76 -34.53 34.31
C LEU A 213 -22.75 -34.65 32.78
N ILE A 214 -23.87 -35.06 32.16
CA ILE A 214 -23.99 -35.07 30.70
C ILE A 214 -23.87 -33.66 30.13
N PHE A 215 -24.38 -32.63 30.81
CA PHE A 215 -24.21 -31.24 30.40
C PHE A 215 -22.78 -30.73 30.62
N VAL A 216 -22.09 -31.16 31.67
CA VAL A 216 -20.66 -30.87 31.86
C VAL A 216 -19.83 -31.50 30.73
N ASP A 217 -20.08 -32.77 30.40
CA ASP A 217 -19.43 -33.46 29.27
C ASP A 217 -19.68 -32.72 27.95
N TYR A 218 -20.90 -32.23 27.73
CA TYR A 218 -21.25 -31.42 26.55
C TYR A 218 -20.49 -30.10 26.50
N PHE A 219 -20.30 -29.43 27.64
CA PHE A 219 -19.54 -28.19 27.69
C PHE A 219 -18.05 -28.41 27.40
N LEU A 220 -17.50 -29.56 27.78
CA LEU A 220 -16.09 -29.87 27.57
C LEU A 220 -15.78 -30.33 26.14
N GLU A 221 -16.47 -31.36 25.64
CA GLU A 221 -16.10 -31.96 24.33
C GLU A 221 -17.22 -32.75 23.64
N ALA A 222 -18.30 -33.16 24.32
CA ALA A 222 -19.25 -34.09 23.73
C ALA A 222 -20.07 -33.48 22.58
N SER A 223 -20.26 -34.25 21.51
CA SER A 223 -21.10 -33.82 20.38
C SER A 223 -22.57 -33.70 20.77
N ILE A 224 -23.27 -32.75 20.14
CA ILE A 224 -24.69 -32.49 20.43
C ILE A 224 -25.59 -33.73 20.28
N PHE A 225 -25.35 -34.58 19.28
CA PHE A 225 -26.12 -35.80 19.08
C PHE A 225 -25.89 -36.84 20.19
N THR A 226 -24.65 -36.92 20.70
CA THR A 226 -24.31 -37.79 21.83
C THR A 226 -25.00 -37.31 23.10
N THR A 227 -24.99 -35.99 23.35
CA THR A 227 -25.67 -35.37 24.48
C THR A 227 -27.18 -35.61 24.40
N ILE A 228 -27.81 -35.36 23.26
CA ILE A 228 -29.26 -35.59 23.07
C ILE A 228 -29.60 -37.06 23.33
N PHE A 229 -28.82 -38.01 22.77
CA PHE A 229 -29.08 -39.44 22.98
C PHE A 229 -28.92 -39.85 24.46
N ARG A 230 -27.82 -39.46 25.12
CA ARG A 230 -27.58 -39.74 26.54
C ARG A 230 -28.66 -39.13 27.42
N THR A 231 -29.00 -37.86 27.20
CA THR A 231 -30.06 -37.16 27.94
C THR A 231 -31.44 -37.76 27.67
N PHE A 232 -31.72 -38.25 26.46
CA PHE A 232 -32.97 -38.95 26.17
C PHE A 232 -33.09 -40.25 26.97
N VAL A 233 -32.06 -41.09 26.95
CA VAL A 233 -32.05 -42.37 27.69
C VAL A 233 -32.19 -42.12 29.19
N VAL A 234 -31.36 -41.25 29.76
CA VAL A 234 -31.40 -40.93 31.19
C VAL A 234 -32.68 -40.18 31.56
N GLY A 235 -33.20 -39.34 30.67
CA GLY A 235 -34.42 -38.56 30.86
C GLY A 235 -35.66 -39.45 31.00
N VAL A 236 -35.81 -40.48 30.15
CA VAL A 236 -36.91 -41.44 30.29
C VAL A 236 -36.87 -42.16 31.64
N VAL A 237 -35.67 -42.58 32.08
CA VAL A 237 -35.47 -43.23 33.39
C VAL A 237 -35.77 -42.25 34.54
N SER A 238 -35.29 -41.02 34.43
CA SER A 238 -35.52 -39.95 35.42
C SER A 238 -37.00 -39.63 35.59
N VAL A 239 -37.76 -39.54 34.50
CA VAL A 239 -39.21 -39.30 34.53
C VAL A 239 -39.95 -40.45 35.24
N TYR A 240 -39.58 -41.70 34.96
CA TYR A 240 -40.19 -42.87 35.61
C TYR A 240 -39.93 -42.87 37.14
N LEU A 241 -38.66 -42.72 37.53
CA LEU A 241 -38.25 -42.72 38.93
C LEU A 241 -38.83 -41.51 39.67
N GLY A 242 -38.78 -40.33 39.06
CA GLY A 242 -39.35 -39.08 39.57
C GLY A 242 -40.85 -39.19 39.78
N SER A 243 -41.59 -39.83 38.87
CA SER A 243 -43.02 -40.06 39.04
C SER A 243 -43.32 -40.90 40.30
N LYS A 244 -42.52 -41.92 40.60
CA LYS A 244 -42.67 -42.74 41.80
C LYS A 244 -42.38 -41.95 43.08
N VAL A 245 -41.29 -41.19 43.10
CA VAL A 245 -40.89 -40.36 44.24
C VAL A 245 -41.91 -39.25 44.51
N LEU A 246 -42.35 -38.54 43.48
CA LEU A 246 -43.32 -37.44 43.61
C LEU A 246 -44.70 -37.94 44.05
N ARG A 247 -45.14 -39.13 43.61
CA ARG A 247 -46.37 -39.76 44.11
C ARG A 247 -46.25 -40.13 45.58
N ALA A 248 -45.11 -40.68 46.01
CA ALA A 248 -44.86 -40.97 47.42
C ALA A 248 -44.85 -39.69 48.28
N LEU A 249 -44.23 -38.61 47.78
CA LEU A 249 -44.24 -37.30 48.43
C LEU A 249 -45.66 -36.72 48.53
N HIS A 250 -46.49 -36.89 47.49
CA HIS A 250 -47.89 -36.49 47.51
C HIS A 250 -48.68 -37.23 48.59
N GLY A 251 -48.51 -38.55 48.71
CA GLY A 251 -49.15 -39.33 49.78
C GLY A 251 -48.73 -38.91 51.19
N LEU A 252 -47.47 -38.52 51.40
CA LEU A 252 -47.01 -37.97 52.68
C LEU A 252 -47.69 -36.62 53.00
N ARG A 253 -47.90 -35.79 51.98
CA ARG A 253 -48.60 -34.50 52.11
C ARG A 253 -50.07 -34.68 52.46
N GLU A 254 -50.77 -35.63 51.85
CA GLU A 254 -52.16 -35.97 52.19
C GLU A 254 -52.28 -36.51 53.62
N ALA A 255 -51.28 -37.28 54.08
CA ALA A 255 -51.21 -37.78 55.45
C ALA A 255 -50.80 -36.71 56.49
N GLY A 256 -50.66 -35.44 56.10
CA GLY A 256 -50.27 -34.34 56.99
C GLY A 256 -48.81 -34.35 57.46
N LYS A 257 -47.99 -35.27 56.93
CA LYS A 257 -46.57 -35.41 57.26
C LYS A 257 -45.76 -34.53 56.29
N ARG A 258 -45.72 -33.23 56.58
CA ARG A 258 -44.94 -32.24 55.82
C ARG A 258 -43.48 -32.18 56.24
#